data_AF-A0A2U2PC39-F1
#
_entry.id   AF-A0A2U2PC39-F1
#
_cell.length_a   1.000
_cell.length_b   1.000
_cell.length_c   1.000
_cell.angle_alpha   90.00
_cell.angle_beta   90.00
_cell.angle_gamma   90.00
#
_symmetry.space_group_name_H-M   'P 1'
#
loop_
_entity.id
_entity.type
_entity.pdbx_description
1 polymer ?
#
loop_
_entity_poly.entity_id
_entity_poly.type
_entity_poly.pdbx_seq_one_letter_code
_entity_poly.pdbx_strand_id
1 'polypeptide(L)'
;MIRYMIMTAAVLALSSCKTKQEYSQLIRDCPEEKIINKMPGVGKKEQPDSYFIYKGERHEISEFDPAWVKEHCHVKETVVY
;
A
#
# COMPACT_ATOMS: atom_id res chain seq x y z
N MET A 1 16.18 57.43 -8.02
CA MET A 1 17.36 57.11 -8.84
C MET A 1 18.51 56.75 -7.93
N ILE A 2 19.02 55.53 -8.12
CA ILE A 2 20.44 55.20 -8.02
C ILE A 2 21.03 55.35 -6.62
N ARG A 3 21.18 54.21 -5.94
CA ARG A 3 22.41 53.88 -5.19
C ARG A 3 22.33 52.45 -4.66
N TYR A 4 23.05 51.57 -5.36
CA TYR A 4 23.57 50.29 -4.87
C TYR A 4 22.51 49.19 -4.65
N MET A 5 22.21 48.32 -5.62
CA MET A 5 23.09 47.73 -6.62
C MET A 5 24.44 47.28 -6.01
N ILE A 6 24.39 46.53 -4.91
CA ILE A 6 25.51 45.69 -4.47
C ILE A 6 24.88 44.38 -4.03
N MET A 7 25.12 43.37 -4.87
CA MET A 7 25.60 42.04 -4.48
C MET A 7 25.12 41.52 -3.12
N THR A 8 24.51 40.35 -3.03
CA THR A 8 25.12 39.12 -3.49
C THR A 8 24.05 38.06 -3.67
N ALA A 9 24.26 37.24 -4.70
CA ALA A 9 23.53 36.02 -4.95
C ALA A 9 23.55 35.10 -3.71
N ALA A 10 22.43 34.98 -3.01
CA ALA A 10 22.16 33.80 -2.19
C ALA A 10 21.50 32.76 -3.10
N VAL A 11 22.36 32.10 -3.87
CA VAL A 11 22.03 30.97 -4.73
C VAL A 11 21.40 29.87 -3.88
N LEU A 12 20.17 29.52 -4.25
CA LEU A 12 19.56 28.19 -4.24
C LEU A 12 20.29 27.12 -3.41
N ALA A 13 19.72 26.80 -2.24
CA ALA A 13 19.82 25.47 -1.68
C ALA A 13 18.50 25.08 -0.98
N LEU A 14 17.39 25.08 -1.75
CA LEU A 14 16.24 24.25 -1.40
C LEU A 14 16.59 22.80 -1.74
N SER A 15 17.51 22.20 -0.96
CA SER A 15 17.66 20.76 -0.93
C SER A 15 16.46 20.19 -0.18
N SER A 16 15.30 20.14 -0.86
CA SER A 16 14.18 19.30 -0.46
C SER A 16 14.62 17.85 -0.66
N CYS A 17 15.37 17.32 0.30
CA CYS A 17 15.45 15.88 0.47
C CYS A 17 14.06 15.42 0.90
N LYS A 18 13.22 15.05 -0.06
CA LYS A 18 12.17 14.07 0.21
C LYS A 18 12.89 12.76 0.48
N THR A 19 13.30 12.54 1.73
CA THR A 19 13.65 11.21 2.18
C THR A 19 12.44 10.35 1.89
N LYS A 20 12.60 9.37 0.98
CA LYS A 20 11.60 8.34 0.73
C LYS A 20 11.33 7.67 2.08
N GLN A 21 10.21 8.02 2.73
CA GLN A 21 9.66 7.22 3.81
C GLN A 21 9.15 5.95 3.15
N GLU A 22 10.04 4.97 2.99
CA GLU A 22 9.64 3.57 2.84
C GLU A 22 9.22 3.06 4.22
N TYR A 23 8.19 3.68 4.79
CA TYR A 23 7.36 2.94 5.70
C TYR A 23 6.46 2.13 4.78
N SER A 24 6.70 0.83 4.72
CA SER A 24 5.65 -0.12 4.36
C SER A 24 4.53 0.09 5.37
N GLN A 25 3.69 1.10 5.14
CA GLN A 25 2.50 1.34 5.93
C GLN A 25 1.48 0.35 5.41
N LEU A 26 1.47 -0.82 6.05
CA LEU A 26 0.43 -1.81 5.84
C LEU A 26 -0.94 -1.11 5.87
N ILE A 27 -1.79 -1.47 4.93
CA ILE A 27 -3.11 -0.88 4.74
C ILE A 27 -3.93 -1.14 6.00
N ARG A 28 -4.36 -0.05 6.62
CA ARG A 28 -5.25 -0.04 7.79
C ARG A 28 -6.66 0.37 7.38
N ASP A 29 -7.23 -0.36 6.43
CA ASP A 29 -8.58 -0.15 5.92
C ASP A 29 -9.26 -1.51 5.71
N CYS A 30 -10.59 -1.51 5.59
CA CYS A 30 -11.35 -2.73 5.43
C CYS A 30 -11.48 -3.14 3.96
N PRO A 31 -10.98 -4.32 3.58
CA PRO A 31 -11.24 -4.86 2.24
C PRO A 31 -12.73 -5.24 2.11
N GLU A 32 -13.26 -5.20 0.89
CA GLU A 32 -14.65 -5.55 0.63
C GLU A 32 -14.89 -7.07 0.79
N GLU A 33 -13.95 -7.89 0.32
CA GLU A 33 -14.00 -9.34 0.49
C GLU A 33 -12.62 -9.98 0.45
N LYS A 34 -12.54 -11.19 1.00
CA LYS A 34 -11.39 -12.08 0.93
C LYS A 34 -11.72 -13.24 0.01
N ILE A 35 -10.95 -13.39 -1.06
CA ILE A 35 -11.08 -14.51 -1.97
C ILE A 35 -10.16 -15.64 -1.52
N ILE A 36 -10.72 -16.85 -1.40
CA ILE A 36 -9.97 -18.09 -1.17
C ILE A 36 -10.02 -18.88 -2.48
N ASN A 37 -8.94 -18.83 -3.24
CA ASN A 37 -8.81 -19.46 -4.54
C ASN A 37 -8.39 -20.94 -4.40
N LYS A 38 -9.35 -21.83 -4.61
CA LYS A 38 -9.18 -23.28 -4.63
C LYS A 38 -9.15 -23.87 -6.05
N MET A 39 -9.05 -23.03 -7.09
CA MET A 39 -8.94 -23.51 -8.46
C MET A 39 -7.73 -24.42 -8.64
N PRO A 40 -7.86 -25.52 -9.40
CA PRO A 40 -6.72 -26.36 -9.74
C PRO A 40 -5.70 -25.54 -10.54
N GLY A 41 -4.46 -25.53 -10.06
CA GLY A 41 -3.33 -24.91 -10.75
C GLY A 41 -2.39 -25.95 -11.34
N VAL A 42 -1.54 -25.53 -12.28
CA VAL A 42 -0.42 -26.35 -12.73
C VAL A 42 0.66 -26.39 -11.63
N GLY A 43 0.97 -27.58 -11.13
CA GLY A 43 1.96 -27.80 -10.07
C GLY A 43 1.36 -28.14 -8.70
N LYS A 44 2.20 -28.60 -7.77
CA LYS A 44 1.80 -28.87 -6.39
C LYS A 44 1.69 -27.56 -5.63
N LYS A 45 0.47 -27.05 -5.45
CA LYS A 45 0.19 -26.04 -4.43
C LYS A 45 -0.16 -26.76 -3.12
N GLU A 46 0.65 -26.57 -2.09
CA GLU A 46 0.38 -27.15 -0.77
C GLU A 46 -0.78 -26.43 -0.05
N GLN A 47 -1.07 -25.17 -0.43
CA GLN A 47 -2.11 -24.36 0.20
C GLN A 47 -2.89 -23.52 -0.84
N PRO A 48 -4.19 -23.23 -0.59
CA PRO A 48 -4.99 -22.33 -1.42
C PRO A 48 -4.41 -20.91 -1.46
N ASP A 49 -4.42 -20.28 -2.64
CA ASP A 49 -4.02 -18.87 -2.77
C ASP A 49 -5.15 -17.98 -2.24
N SER A 50 -4.83 -16.93 -1.49
CA SER A 50 -5.84 -16.03 -0.91
C SER A 50 -5.43 -14.57 -1.06
N TYR A 51 -6.38 -13.70 -1.36
CA TYR A 51 -6.16 -12.28 -1.59
C TYR A 51 -7.40 -11.46 -1.19
N PHE A 52 -7.22 -10.16 -1.00
CA PHE A 52 -8.31 -9.24 -0.73
C PHE A 52 -8.77 -8.54 -2.00
N ILE A 53 -10.06 -8.24 -2.07
CA ILE A 53 -10.58 -7.19 -2.94
C ILE A 53 -10.68 -5.94 -2.09
N TYR A 54 -10.03 -4.87 -2.53
CA TYR A 54 -10.03 -3.57 -1.88
C TYR A 54 -10.15 -2.48 -2.95
N LYS A 55 -11.15 -1.60 -2.81
CA LYS A 55 -11.51 -0.55 -3.77
C LYS A 55 -11.75 -1.09 -5.18
N GLY A 56 -12.28 -2.31 -5.27
CA GLY A 56 -12.56 -2.99 -6.53
C GLY A 56 -11.32 -3.59 -7.22
N GLU A 57 -10.16 -3.57 -6.58
CA GLU A 57 -8.91 -4.12 -7.08
C GLU A 57 -8.41 -5.29 -6.22
N ARG A 58 -7.63 -6.20 -6.82
CA ARG A 58 -6.98 -7.30 -6.09
C ARG A 58 -5.73 -6.79 -5.37
N HIS A 59 -5.64 -7.09 -4.09
CA HIS A 59 -4.46 -6.84 -3.25
C HIS A 59 -4.01 -8.10 -2.52
N GLU A 60 -2.71 -8.24 -2.32
CA GLU A 60 -2.16 -9.31 -1.50
C GLU A 60 -2.53 -9.13 -0.02
N ILE A 61 -2.69 -10.25 0.70
CA ILE A 61 -2.98 -10.21 2.14
C ILE A 61 -1.84 -9.53 2.92
N SER A 62 -0.61 -9.67 2.43
CA SER A 62 0.61 -9.07 2.97
C SER A 62 0.63 -7.53 2.92
N GLU A 63 -0.22 -6.90 2.10
CA GLU A 63 -0.33 -5.45 2.01
C GLU A 63 -1.13 -4.85 3.18
N PHE A 64 -1.84 -5.66 3.96
CA PHE A 64 -2.74 -5.21 5.04
C PHE A 64 -2.14 -5.45 6.43
N ASP A 65 -2.55 -4.62 7.39
CA ASP A 65 -2.24 -4.85 8.81
C ASP A 65 -3.21 -5.91 9.35
N PRO A 66 -2.75 -7.14 9.65
CA PRO A 66 -3.64 -8.25 9.99
C PRO A 66 -4.33 -8.05 11.34
N ALA A 67 -3.70 -7.33 12.28
CA ALA A 67 -4.31 -7.03 13.57
C ALA A 67 -5.43 -6.02 13.38
N TRP A 68 -5.19 -4.98 12.58
CA TRP A 68 -6.20 -3.96 12.29
C TRP A 68 -7.42 -4.55 11.58
N VAL A 69 -7.22 -5.33 10.51
CA VAL A 69 -8.32 -5.97 9.77
C VAL A 69 -9.13 -6.89 10.68
N LYS A 70 -8.46 -7.69 11.53
CA LYS A 70 -9.14 -8.60 12.46
C LYS A 70 -9.98 -7.87 13.50
N GLU A 71 -9.52 -6.74 14.01
CA GLU A 71 -10.19 -5.99 15.07
C GLU A 71 -11.31 -5.08 14.54
N HIS A 72 -11.17 -4.56 13.32
CA HIS A 72 -12.02 -3.47 12.82
C HIS A 72 -12.89 -3.84 11.63
N CYS A 73 -12.63 -4.98 10.99
CA CYS A 73 -13.31 -5.36 9.77
C CYS A 73 -14.07 -6.68 9.92
N HIS A 74 -15.26 -6.72 9.36
CA HIS A 74 -16.00 -7.96 9.11
C HIS A 74 -15.89 -8.31 7.63
N VAL A 75 -14.77 -8.93 7.26
CA VAL A 75 -14.47 -9.25 5.85
C VAL A 75 -15.24 -10.49 5.42
N LYS A 76 -16.05 -10.38 4.38
CA LYS A 76 -16.74 -11.52 3.76
C LYS A 76 -15.72 -12.45 3.10
N GLU A 77 -15.79 -13.75 3.38
CA GLU A 77 -14.98 -14.75 2.67
C GLU A 77 -15.76 -15.34 1.49
N THR A 78 -15.14 -15.32 0.31
CA THR A 78 -15.68 -15.91 -0.93
C THR A 78 -14.73 -17.00 -1.40
N VAL A 79 -15.20 -18.25 -1.47
CA VAL A 79 -14.41 -19.39 -1.95
C VAL A 79 -14.70 -19.61 -3.44
N VAL A 80 -13.65 -19.68 -4.25
CA VAL A 80 -13.73 -19.91 -5.69
C VAL A 80 -13.05 -21.24 -6.03
N TYR A 81 -13.69 -22.05 -6.88
CA TYR A 81 -13.28 -23.41 -7.27
C TYR A 81 -12.95 -23.51 -8.75
#